data_AF-A0A9P1NQX1-F1
#
_entry.id   AF-A0A9P1NQX1-F1
#
_cell.length_a   1.000
_cell.length_b   1.000
_cell.length_c   1.000
_cell.angle_alpha   90.00
_cell.angle_beta   90.00
_cell.angle_gamma   90.00
#
_symmetry.space_group_name_H-M   'P 1'
#
loop_
_entity.id
_entity.type
_entity.pdbx_description
1 polymer ?
#
loop_
_entity_poly.entity_id
_entity_poly.type
_entity_poly.pdbx_seq_one_letter_code
_entity_poly.pdbx_strand_id
1 'polypeptide(L)'
;MQRGNKFRTQTKYRNRHGATMQDSGKTCSRCKTQRALLEFPRLNHTRDGRGSWCKFCVRDHNRLSGNNARLGRVRRQRRRDQKDAE
;
A
#
# COMPACT_ATOMS: atom_id res chain seq x y z
N MET A 1 -36.15 16.04 -3.72
CA MET A 1 -34.69 16.32 -3.72
C MET A 1 -33.97 15.26 -2.87
N GLN A 2 -33.62 14.11 -3.45
CA GLN A 2 -32.93 13.04 -2.72
C GLN A 2 -31.49 12.90 -3.21
N ARG A 3 -30.59 12.90 -2.23
CA ARG A 3 -29.14 13.08 -2.34
C ARG A 3 -28.49 11.86 -3.01
N GLY A 4 -27.75 12.11 -4.09
CA GLY A 4 -27.02 11.12 -4.87
C GLY A 4 -26.05 10.29 -4.02
N ASN A 5 -26.19 8.97 -4.12
CA ASN A 5 -25.41 8.00 -3.40
C ASN A 5 -24.03 7.84 -4.08
N LYS A 6 -22.96 8.22 -3.36
CA LYS A 6 -21.56 8.11 -3.81
C LYS A 6 -21.07 6.67 -3.67
N PHE A 7 -21.47 5.79 -4.60
CA PHE A 7 -20.84 4.47 -4.72
C PHE A 7 -19.44 4.63 -5.31
N ARG A 8 -18.51 4.81 -4.37
CA ARG A 8 -17.05 4.75 -4.49
C ARG A 8 -16.65 3.71 -5.54
N THR A 9 -16.22 4.20 -6.70
CA THR A 9 -15.87 3.40 -7.88
C THR A 9 -14.86 2.32 -7.52
N GLN A 10 -15.30 1.06 -7.59
CA GLN A 10 -14.43 -0.09 -7.49
C GLN A 10 -13.32 0.04 -8.54
N THR A 11 -12.12 0.11 -7.99
CA THR A 11 -10.79 -0.03 -8.58
C THR A 11 -10.76 -0.54 -10.02
N LYS A 12 -10.41 0.36 -10.95
CA LYS A 12 -10.11 0.11 -12.37
C LYS A 12 -8.84 -0.74 -12.53
N TYR A 13 -8.87 -2.02 -12.19
CA TYR A 13 -7.88 -2.98 -12.71
C TYR A 13 -8.47 -3.64 -13.95
N ARG A 14 -8.49 -2.87 -15.05
CA ARG A 14 -8.75 -3.44 -16.38
C ARG A 14 -7.53 -4.28 -16.73
N ASN A 15 -7.64 -5.59 -16.58
CA ASN A 15 -6.73 -6.56 -17.18
C ASN A 15 -6.76 -6.34 -18.70
N ARG A 16 -5.74 -5.67 -19.21
CA ARG A 16 -5.52 -5.50 -20.64
C ARG A 16 -4.22 -6.23 -20.96
N HIS A 17 -4.41 -7.29 -21.73
CA HIS A 17 -3.46 -8.26 -22.28
C HIS A 17 -2.00 -7.80 -22.44
N GLY A 18 -1.09 -8.75 -22.16
CA GLY A 18 0.14 -9.00 -22.90
C GLY A 18 1.10 -7.82 -23.05
N ALA A 19 2.06 -7.69 -22.13
CA ALA A 19 3.31 -7.01 -22.41
C ALA A 19 4.44 -8.01 -22.19
N THR A 20 4.92 -8.50 -23.32
CA THR A 20 6.14 -9.28 -23.49
C THR A 20 7.34 -8.58 -22.83
N MET A 21 8.16 -9.41 -22.17
CA MET A 21 9.60 -9.25 -21.94
C MET A 21 10.11 -7.79 -21.92
N GLN A 22 10.14 -7.17 -20.74
CA GLN A 22 11.10 -6.11 -20.45
C GLN A 22 12.14 -6.69 -19.50
N ASP A 23 13.28 -7.08 -20.07
CA ASP A 23 14.49 -7.65 -19.42
C ASP A 23 15.10 -6.77 -18.33
N SER A 24 14.60 -5.56 -18.15
CA SER A 24 14.98 -4.69 -17.05
C SER A 24 14.23 -5.12 -15.78
N GLY A 25 14.78 -6.12 -15.11
CA GLY A 25 14.45 -6.48 -13.74
C GLY A 25 15.21 -5.60 -12.74
N LYS A 26 14.63 -5.38 -11.56
CA LYS A 26 15.31 -4.78 -10.40
C LYS A 26 15.15 -5.71 -9.21
N THR A 27 16.20 -5.77 -8.38
CA THR A 27 16.15 -6.51 -7.12
C THR A 27 15.50 -5.65 -6.04
N CYS A 28 14.47 -6.18 -5.39
CA CYS A 28 13.82 -5.51 -4.26
C CYS A 28 14.76 -5.51 -3.05
N SER A 29 15.07 -4.34 -2.48
CA SER A 29 16.00 -4.28 -1.33
C SER A 29 15.42 -4.88 -0.04
N ARG A 30 14.10 -5.06 0.06
CA ARG A 30 13.43 -5.65 1.23
C ARG A 30 13.33 -7.17 1.16
N CYS A 31 12.81 -7.72 0.06
CA CYS A 31 12.62 -9.18 -0.10
C CYS A 31 13.74 -9.86 -0.89
N LYS A 32 14.71 -9.10 -1.42
CA LYS A 32 15.87 -9.57 -2.18
C LYS A 32 15.54 -10.40 -3.43
N THR A 33 14.29 -10.34 -3.91
CA THR A 33 13.85 -11.04 -5.13
C THR A 33 13.98 -10.12 -6.34
N GLN A 34 14.48 -10.67 -7.44
CA GLN A 34 14.44 -10.01 -8.74
C GLN A 34 13.00 -9.97 -9.26
N ARG A 35 12.53 -8.77 -9.63
CA ARG A 35 11.21 -8.57 -10.22
C ARG A 35 11.27 -7.58 -11.39
N ALA A 36 10.31 -7.62 -12.29
CA ALA A 36 10.19 -6.66 -13.37
C ALA A 36 10.07 -5.22 -12.83
N LEU A 37 10.59 -4.21 -13.52
CA LEU A 37 10.43 -2.79 -13.13
C LEU A 37 8.96 -2.38 -12.96
N LEU A 38 8.04 -3.01 -13.69
CA LEU A 38 6.58 -2.82 -13.57
C LEU A 38 6.05 -3.18 -12.18
N GLU A 39 6.70 -4.11 -11.48
CA GLU A 39 6.38 -4.54 -10.12
C GLU A 39 6.89 -3.56 -9.05
N PHE A 40 7.62 -2.52 -9.45
CA PHE A 40 8.03 -1.43 -8.58
C PHE A 40 7.11 -0.22 -8.77
N PRO A 41 6.70 0.46 -7.68
CA PRO A 41 5.91 1.68 -7.78
C PRO A 41 6.71 2.76 -8.51
N ARG A 42 5.99 3.61 -9.26
CA ARG A 42 6.59 4.79 -9.90
C ARG A 42 6.83 5.86 -8.85
N LEU A 43 8.05 6.36 -8.76
CA LEU A 43 8.44 7.45 -7.87
C LEU A 43 9.08 8.54 -8.72
N ASN A 44 8.42 9.70 -8.85
CA ASN A 44 8.88 10.77 -9.72
C ASN A 44 10.12 11.52 -9.17
N HIS A 45 10.46 11.30 -7.90
CA HIS A 45 11.62 11.92 -7.24
C HIS A 45 12.88 11.05 -7.27
N THR A 46 12.82 9.83 -7.79
CA THR A 46 14.01 8.96 -7.90
C THR A 46 14.61 9.06 -9.29
N ARG A 47 15.94 8.96 -9.38
CA ARG A 47 16.68 9.04 -10.66
C ARG A 47 16.14 8.06 -11.72
N ASP A 48 15.79 6.85 -11.30
CA ASP A 48 15.27 5.79 -12.19
C ASP A 48 13.74 5.81 -12.32
N GLY A 49 13.05 6.78 -11.70
CA GLY A 49 11.58 6.88 -11.72
C GLY A 49 10.84 5.74 -11.00
N ARG A 50 11.56 4.86 -10.29
CA ARG A 50 11.06 3.64 -9.66
C ARG A 50 11.53 3.51 -8.21
N GLY A 51 10.68 2.95 -7.37
CA GLY A 51 11.02 2.63 -5.98
C GLY A 51 12.07 1.54 -5.83
N SER A 52 12.63 1.44 -4.62
CA SER A 52 13.57 0.38 -4.23
C SER A 52 12.87 -0.89 -3.73
N TRP A 53 11.59 -0.78 -3.36
CA TRP A 53 10.75 -1.89 -2.89
C TRP A 53 9.70 -2.25 -3.92
N CYS A 54 9.42 -3.55 -4.07
CA CYS A 54 8.33 -4.01 -4.91
C CYS A 54 6.97 -3.64 -4.32
N LYS A 55 5.93 -3.57 -5.16
CA LYS A 55 4.56 -3.24 -4.76
C LYS A 55 4.03 -4.16 -3.64
N PHE A 56 4.44 -5.42 -3.63
CA PHE A 56 4.08 -6.36 -2.56
C PHE A 56 4.63 -5.90 -1.21
N CYS A 57 5.93 -5.63 -1.13
CA CYS A 57 6.58 -5.13 0.08
C CYS A 57 6.01 -3.79 0.54
N VAL A 58 5.68 -2.89 -0.38
CA VAL A 58 5.04 -1.61 -0.04
C VAL A 58 3.65 -1.83 0.54
N ARG A 59 2.85 -2.72 -0.07
CA ARG A 59 1.51 -3.07 0.42
C ARG A 59 1.58 -3.72 1.80
N ASP A 60 2.51 -4.65 1.99
CA ASP A 60 2.76 -5.31 3.27
C ASP A 60 3.14 -4.29 4.35
N HIS A 61 4.10 -3.40 4.05
CA HIS A 61 4.52 -2.34 4.96
C HIS A 61 3.34 -1.45 5.38
N ASN A 62 2.55 -0.98 4.40
CA ASN A 62 1.41 -0.12 4.67
C ASN A 62 0.33 -0.80 5.53
N ARG A 63 0.15 -2.12 5.40
CA ARG A 63 -0.76 -2.90 6.26
C ARG A 63 -0.26 -2.96 7.70
N LEU A 64 1.04 -3.17 7.90
CA LEU A 64 1.64 -3.18 9.23
C LEU A 64 1.52 -1.81 9.91
N SER A 65 1.80 -0.72 9.18
CA SER A 65 1.63 0.65 9.69
C SER A 65 0.17 0.94 10.05
N GLY A 66 -0.79 0.50 9.22
CA GLY A 66 -2.22 0.65 9.49
C GLY A 66 -2.70 -0.13 10.73
N ASN A 67 -2.21 -1.36 10.90
CA ASN A 67 -2.51 -2.17 12.08
C ASN A 67 -1.99 -1.50 13.37
N ASN A 68 -0.79 -0.95 13.36
CA ASN A 68 -0.24 -0.27 14.53
C ASN A 68 -1.04 1.00 14.89
N ALA A 69 -1.50 1.77 13.89
CA ALA A 69 -2.38 2.91 14.11
C ALA A 69 -3.72 2.51 14.75
N ARG A 70 -4.32 1.39 14.31
CA ARG A 70 -5.55 0.83 14.92
C ARG A 70 -5.30 0.40 16.36
N LEU A 71 -4.22 -0.34 16.63
CA LEU A 71 -3.86 -0.76 17.99
C LEU A 71 -3.61 0.44 18.91
N GLY A 72 -2.95 1.49 18.41
CA GLY A 72 -2.76 2.74 19.14
C GLY A 72 -4.08 3.40 19.55
N ARG A 73 -5.09 3.42 18.66
CA ARG A 73 -6.43 3.93 18.99
C ARG A 73 -7.12 3.09 20.08
N VAL A 74 -7.06 1.76 19.97
CA VAL A 74 -7.65 0.85 20.98
C VAL A 74 -7.00 1.06 22.35
N ARG A 75 -5.67 1.16 22.40
CA ARG A 75 -4.92 1.43 23.64
C ARG A 75 -5.32 2.76 24.28
N ARG A 76 -5.48 3.82 23.47
CA ARG A 76 -5.95 5.14 23.95
C ARG A 76 -7.39 5.08 24.48
N GLN A 77 -8.27 4.31 23.83
CA GLN A 77 -9.65 4.15 24.30
C GLN A 77 -9.68 3.47 25.68
N ARG A 78 -9.01 2.32 25.83
CA ARG A 78 -8.95 1.61 27.13
C ARG A 78 -8.43 2.47 28.29
N ARG A 79 -7.43 3.32 28.03
CA ARG A 79 -6.91 4.26 29.04
C ARG A 79 -7.92 5.34 29.44
N ARG A 80 -8.88 5.69 28.58
CA ARG A 80 -9.99 6.60 28.93
C ARG A 80 -11.03 5.86 29.74
N ASP A 81 -11.47 4.70 29.25
CA ASP A 81 -12.48 3.87 29.92
C ASP A 81 -12.05 3.51 31.37
N GLN A 82 -10.75 3.28 31.60
CA GLN A 82 -10.21 2.99 32.93
C GLN A 82 -10.17 4.22 33.86
N LYS A 83 -10.04 5.43 33.31
CA LYS A 83 -10.11 6.68 34.11
C LYS A 83 -11.54 7.05 34.47
N ASP A 84 -12.50 6.72 33.62
CA ASP A 84 -13.93 6.97 33.88
C ASP A 84 -14.51 5.98 34.91
N ALA A 85 -13.76 4.93 35.27
CA ALA A 85 -14.15 3.90 36.23
C ALA A 85 -13.61 4.13 37.65
N GLU A 86 -12.74 5.12 37.85
CA GLU A 86 -12.18 5.55 39.14
C GLU A 86 -12.86 6.84 39.61
#